data_AF-A0A935R4Q8-F1
#
_entry.id   AF-A0A935R4Q8-F1
#
_cell.length_a   1.000
_cell.length_b   1.000
_cell.length_c   1.000
_cell.angle_alpha   90.00
_cell.angle_beta   90.00
_cell.angle_gamma   90.00
#
_symmetry.space_group_name_H-M   'P 1'
#
loop_
_entity.id
_entity.type
_entity.pdbx_description
1 polymer ?
#
loop_
_entity_poly.entity_id
_entity_poly.type
_entity_poly.pdbx_seq_one_letter_code
_entity_poly.pdbx_strand_id
1 'polypeptide(L)'
;MEGGANVLIEAVTSGVPVLGSDIAGNRGMLGADYPGWFAVGDAERLAGLISTAMQEPCYYATLSRCCVERVSLFSPARECAAVRSLVEMTKVSSQ
;
A
#
# COMPACT_ATOMS: atom_id res chain seq x y z
N MET A 1 11.17 13.56 -7.94
CA MET A 1 10.19 13.30 -6.87
C MET A 1 9.33 12.17 -7.39
N GLU A 2 9.59 10.94 -6.97
CA GLU A 2 8.66 9.85 -7.30
C GLU A 2 7.40 10.08 -6.46
N GLY A 3 6.26 10.18 -7.14
CA GLY A 3 4.96 10.13 -6.48
C GLY A 3 4.80 8.80 -5.77
N GLY A 4 3.79 8.69 -4.89
CA GLY A 4 3.43 7.41 -4.29
C GLY A 4 3.31 6.32 -5.36
N ALA A 5 3.65 5.08 -5.02
CA ALA A 5 3.64 3.99 -5.98
C ALA A 5 2.23 3.72 -6.50
N ASN A 6 1.83 4.36 -7.60
CA ASN A 6 0.53 4.14 -8.24
C ASN A 6 0.33 2.66 -8.55
N VAL A 7 1.39 1.95 -8.93
CA VAL A 7 1.38 0.50 -9.14
C VAL A 7 0.92 -0.27 -7.90
N LEU A 8 1.27 0.18 -6.70
CA LEU A 8 0.81 -0.45 -5.46
C LEU A 8 -0.70 -0.24 -5.28
N ILE A 9 -1.19 0.96 -5.56
CA ILE A 9 -2.62 1.29 -5.50
C ILE A 9 -3.40 0.47 -6.54
N GLU A 10 -2.91 0.38 -7.78
CA GLU A 10 -3.51 -0.40 -8.88
C GLU A 10 -3.58 -1.88 -8.53
N ALA A 11 -2.50 -2.47 -7.99
CA ALA A 11 -2.49 -3.87 -7.58
C ALA A 11 -3.50 -4.13 -6.46
N VAL A 12 -3.49 -3.32 -5.41
CA VAL A 12 -4.39 -3.47 -4.25
C VAL A 12 -5.86 -3.32 -4.65
N THR A 13 -6.18 -2.31 -5.45
CA THR A 13 -7.57 -2.09 -5.95
C THR A 13 -8.02 -3.17 -6.93
N SER A 14 -7.08 -3.85 -7.60
CA SER A 14 -7.35 -5.02 -8.46
C SER A 14 -7.39 -6.35 -7.70
N GLY A 15 -7.22 -6.34 -6.37
CA GLY A 15 -7.20 -7.55 -5.54
C GLY A 15 -5.93 -8.39 -5.67
N VAL A 16 -4.86 -7.83 -6.24
CA VAL A 16 -3.57 -8.48 -6.40
C VAL A 16 -2.68 -8.18 -5.18
N PRO A 17 -2.28 -9.19 -4.39
CA PRO A 17 -1.37 -8.98 -3.27
C PRO A 17 0.00 -8.51 -3.75
N VAL A 18 0.63 -7.64 -2.97
CA VAL A 18 1.90 -6.99 -3.34
C VAL A 18 3.04 -7.51 -2.48
N LEU A 19 4.21 -7.72 -3.06
CA LEU A 19 5.47 -7.80 -2.33
C LEU A 19 6.24 -6.52 -2.63
N GLY A 20 6.76 -5.84 -1.61
CA GLY A 20 7.36 -4.52 -1.79
C GLY A 20 8.58 -4.31 -0.91
N SER A 21 9.47 -3.42 -1.38
CA SER A 21 10.57 -2.98 -0.56
C SER A 21 10.05 -2.12 0.59
N ASP A 22 10.70 -2.26 1.73
CA ASP A 22 10.29 -1.66 2.99
C ASP A 22 10.73 -0.20 3.10
N ILE A 23 10.04 0.67 2.36
CA ILE A 23 10.30 2.10 2.28
C ILE A 23 9.13 2.89 2.85
N ALA A 24 9.40 4.12 3.30
CA ALA A 24 8.41 4.97 3.97
C ALA A 24 7.13 5.16 3.13
N GLY A 25 7.23 5.31 1.81
CA GLY A 25 6.09 5.44 0.92
C GLY A 25 5.18 4.21 0.94
N ASN A 26 5.75 3.02 0.79
CA ASN A 26 5.02 1.75 0.80
C ASN A 26 4.41 1.45 2.17
N ARG A 27 5.18 1.66 3.25
CA ARG A 27 4.69 1.54 4.63
C ARG A 27 3.51 2.46 4.90
N GLY A 28 3.53 3.70 4.38
CA GLY A 28 2.42 4.63 4.52
C GLY A 28 1.13 4.14 3.85
N MET A 29 1.24 3.31 2.81
CA MET A 29 0.10 2.79 2.06
C MET A 29 -0.48 1.49 2.66
N LEU A 30 0.35 0.47 2.92
CA LEU A 30 -0.14 -0.84 3.42
C LEU A 30 0.03 -1.06 4.93
N GLY A 31 0.79 -0.20 5.60
CA GLY A 31 1.11 -0.30 7.02
C GLY A 31 2.47 -0.94 7.28
N ALA A 32 3.02 -0.68 8.47
CA ALA A 32 4.31 -1.22 8.89
C ALA A 32 4.28 -2.75 9.08
N ASP A 33 3.15 -3.28 9.53
CA ASP A 33 3.00 -4.72 9.85
C ASP A 33 2.57 -5.58 8.64
N TYR A 34 2.59 -5.02 7.43
CA TYR A 34 2.24 -5.77 6.23
C TYR A 34 3.29 -6.88 5.97
N PRO A 35 2.89 -8.15 5.80
CA PRO A 35 3.82 -9.26 5.84
C PRO A 35 4.65 -9.43 4.56
N GLY A 36 4.34 -8.70 3.49
CA GLY A 36 5.02 -8.77 2.19
C GLY A 36 6.23 -7.86 2.03
N TRP A 37 6.78 -7.32 3.13
CA TRP A 37 7.93 -6.41 3.10
C TRP A 37 9.29 -7.13 3.08
N PHE A 38 10.23 -6.58 2.31
CA PHE A 38 11.63 -6.98 2.29
C PHE A 38 12.55 -5.75 2.23
N ALA A 39 13.82 -5.89 2.61
CA ALA A 39 14.76 -4.78 2.61
C ALA A 39 15.08 -4.30 1.18
N VAL A 40 15.38 -3.01 1.02
CA VAL A 40 15.76 -2.45 -0.29
C VAL A 40 17.04 -3.13 -0.78
N GLY A 41 17.00 -3.67 -2.01
CA GLY A 41 18.14 -4.36 -2.63
C GLY A 41 18.27 -5.84 -2.24
N ASP A 42 17.39 -6.37 -1.39
CA ASP A 42 17.43 -7.76 -0.94
C ASP A 42 16.64 -8.69 -1.89
N ALA A 43 17.30 -9.05 -3.00
CA ALA A 43 16.72 -9.94 -4.01
C ALA A 43 16.51 -11.37 -3.50
N GLU A 44 17.36 -11.85 -2.59
CA GLU A 44 17.25 -13.19 -2.01
C GLU A 44 16.00 -13.30 -1.14
N ARG A 45 15.74 -12.30 -0.30
CA ARG A 45 14.51 -12.26 0.50
C ARG A 45 13.28 -12.17 -0.38
N LEU A 46 13.29 -11.35 -1.43
CA LEU A 46 12.20 -11.28 -2.40
C LEU A 46 11.91 -12.65 -3.04
N ALA A 47 12.94 -13.36 -3.50
CA ALA A 47 12.79 -14.69 -4.08
C ALA A 47 12.20 -15.70 -3.08
N GLY A 48 12.62 -15.61 -1.82
CA GLY A 48 12.03 -16.38 -0.72
C GLY A 48 10.54 -16.10 -0.54
N LEU A 49 10.15 -14.83 -0.47
CA LEU A 49 8.74 -14.43 -0.33
C LEU A 49 7.88 -14.87 -1.51
N ILE A 50 8.39 -14.80 -2.74
CA ILE A 50 7.71 -15.31 -3.94
C ILE A 50 7.49 -16.82 -3.79
N SER A 51 8.53 -17.56 -3.40
CA SER A 51 8.45 -19.01 -3.22
C SER A 51 7.42 -19.38 -2.14
N THR A 52 7.42 -18.69 -1.00
CA THR A 52 6.42 -18.87 0.06
C THR A 52 5.01 -18.56 -0.44
N ALA A 53 4.80 -17.48 -1.17
CA ALA A 53 3.50 -17.13 -1.74
C ALA A 53 2.95 -18.18 -2.72
N MET A 54 3.85 -18.86 -3.45
CA MET A 54 3.47 -19.93 -4.36
C MET A 54 3.16 -21.25 -3.64
N GLN A 55 3.84 -21.53 -2.53
CA GLN A 55 3.76 -22.83 -1.83
C GLN A 55 2.76 -22.83 -0.67
N GLU A 56 2.51 -21.68 -0.05
CA GLU A 56 1.68 -21.54 1.15
C GLU A 56 0.43 -20.69 0.87
N PRO A 57 -0.72 -21.33 0.57
CA PRO A 57 -1.97 -20.61 0.30
C PRO A 57 -2.41 -19.68 1.44
N CYS A 58 -2.12 -20.05 2.69
CA CYS A 58 -2.44 -19.23 3.87
C CYS A 58 -1.67 -17.90 3.87
N TYR A 59 -0.40 -17.91 3.43
CA TYR A 59 0.40 -16.70 3.32
C TYR A 59 -0.14 -15.78 2.21
N TYR A 60 -0.45 -16.35 1.03
CA TYR A 60 -1.09 -15.60 -0.05
C TYR A 60 -2.43 -14.99 0.36
N ALA A 61 -3.28 -15.75 1.04
CA ALA A 61 -4.57 -15.28 1.55
C ALA A 61 -4.39 -14.15 2.58
N THR A 62 -3.35 -14.21 3.41
CA THR A 62 -3.03 -13.15 4.37
C THR A 62 -2.64 -11.86 3.67
N LEU A 63 -1.77 -11.93 2.65
CA LEU A 63 -1.41 -10.76 1.84
C LEU A 63 -2.65 -10.14 1.20
N SER A 64 -3.50 -10.97 0.58
CA SER A 64 -4.73 -10.52 -0.07
C SER A 64 -5.69 -9.83 0.90
N ARG A 65 -5.90 -10.41 2.09
CA ARG A 65 -6.73 -9.80 3.14
C ARG A 65 -6.20 -8.43 3.57
N CYS A 66 -4.90 -8.31 3.82
CA CYS A 66 -4.30 -7.04 4.20
C CYS A 66 -4.43 -5.98 3.08
N CYS A 67 -4.35 -6.37 1.81
CA CYS A 67 -4.63 -5.48 0.69
C CYS A 67 -6.10 -5.03 0.68
N VAL A 68 -7.06 -5.96 0.82
CA VAL A 68 -8.50 -5.66 0.83
C VAL A 68 -8.87 -4.67 1.93
N GLU A 69 -8.31 -4.82 3.14
CA GLU A 69 -8.51 -3.89 4.25
C GLU A 69 -8.10 -2.45 3.90
N ARG A 70 -7.14 -2.27 3.00
CA ARG A 70 -6.60 -0.97 2.58
C ARG A 70 -7.33 -0.36 1.38
N VAL A 71 -8.07 -1.14 0.57
CA VAL A 71 -8.75 -0.67 -0.66
C VAL A 71 -9.60 0.59 -0.41
N SER A 72 -10.34 0.63 0.70
CA SER A 72 -11.20 1.77 1.05
C SER A 72 -10.44 3.10 1.21
N LEU A 73 -9.15 3.03 1.57
CA LEU A 73 -8.30 4.20 1.75
C LEU A 73 -7.93 4.87 0.42
N PHE A 74 -7.97 4.11 -0.68
CA PHE A 74 -7.55 4.53 -2.02
C PHE A 74 -8.71 4.90 -2.95
N SER A 75 -9.91 5.13 -2.42
CA SER A 75 -11.05 5.54 -3.24
C SER A 75 -10.90 6.99 -3.72
N PRO A 76 -11.18 7.31 -5.01
CA PRO A 76 -11.10 8.68 -5.53
C PRO A 76 -11.99 9.67 -4.77
N ALA A 77 -13.15 9.21 -4.28
CA ALA A 77 -14.06 10.02 -3.49
C ALA A 77 -13.42 10.47 -2.17
N ARG A 78 -12.65 9.59 -1.51
CA ARG A 78 -11.94 9.89 -0.26
C ARG A 78 -10.80 10.86 -0.49
N GLU A 79 -10.04 10.69 -1.57
CA GLU A 79 -8.99 11.63 -1.96
C GLU A 79 -9.57 13.02 -2.22
N CYS A 80 -10.63 13.12 -3.04
CA CYS A 80 -11.32 14.39 -3.30
C CYS A 80 -11.82 15.07 -2.01
N ALA A 81 -12.44 14.30 -1.11
CA ALA A 81 -12.95 14.82 0.15
C ALA A 81 -11.82 15.32 1.07
N ALA A 82 -10.71 14.59 1.15
CA ALA A 82 -9.54 14.97 1.94
C ALA A 82 -8.89 16.25 1.39
N VAL A 83 -8.67 16.33 0.08
CA VAL A 83 -8.09 17.53 -0.57
C VAL A 83 -9.01 18.74 -0.38
N ARG A 84 -10.32 18.58 -0.57
CA ARG A 84 -11.29 19.67 -0.33
C ARG A 84 -11.24 20.14 1.12
N SER A 85 -11.21 19.21 2.08
CA SER A 85 -11.14 19.55 3.50
C SER A 85 -9.88 20.37 3.84
N LEU A 86 -8.73 19.99 3.26
CA LEU A 86 -7.48 20.72 3.45
C LEU A 86 -7.56 22.16 2.91
N VAL A 87 -8.15 22.34 1.73
CA VAL A 87 -8.36 23.67 1.12
C VAL A 87 -9.31 24.54 1.95
N GLU A 88 -10.34 23.95 2.55
CA GLU A 88 -11.25 24.71 3.42
C GLU A 88 -10.57 25.08 4.75
N MET A 89 -9.74 24.21 5.34
CA MET A 89 -8.97 24.51 6.55
C MET A 89 -8.02 25.69 6.37
N THR A 90 -7.36 25.82 5.21
CA THR A 90 -6.43 26.94 4.96
C THR A 90 -7.13 28.28 4.74
N LYS A 91 -8.39 28.26 4.28
CA LYS A 91 -9.21 29.48 4.17
C LYS A 91 -9.66 30.01 5.55
N VAL A 92 -9.91 29.13 6.51
CA VAL A 92 -10.36 29.51 7.86
C VAL A 92 -9.23 30.13 8.70
N SER A 93 -7.97 29.73 8.49
CA SER A 93 -6.81 30.33 9.18
C SER A 93 -6.34 31.69 8.62
N SER A 94 -7.09 32.28 7.67
CA SER A 94 -6.78 33.59 7.07
C SER A 94 -7.78 34.70 7.45
N GLN A 95 -8.57 34.51 8.52
CA GLN A 95 -9.42 35.54 9.13
C GLN A 95 -8.97 35.86 10.55
#